data_AF-C8VVN9-F1
#
_entry.id   AF-C8VVN9-F1
#
_cell.length_a   1.000
_cell.length_b   1.000
_cell.length_c   1.000
_cell.angle_alpha   90.00
_cell.angle_beta   90.00
_cell.angle_gamma   90.00
#
_symmetry.space_group_name_H-M   'P 1'
#
loop_
_entity.id
_entity.type
_entity.pdbx_description
1 polymer ?
#
loop_
_entity_poly.entity_id
_entity_poly.type
_entity_poly.pdbx_seq_one_letter_code
_entity_poly.pdbx_strand_id
1 'polypeptide(L)'
;MEKKDINMELSEKLEANYISFMKEWIKLEPLQLIEKAEEIAATKLVYEELKNGGYDAEHLEYLLRFKNPLEVARDKWIEENGSKMVHDEDMDHALWSIADKQDAELDYELDEACLPPEQGVRMC
;
A
#
# COMPACT_ATOMS: atom_id res chain seq x y z
N MET A 1 -16.95 0.07 -26.77
CA MET A 1 -16.92 1.57 -26.81
C MET A 1 -15.59 2.03 -27.40
N GLU A 2 -15.40 3.30 -27.79
CA GLU A 2 -14.05 3.79 -28.11
C GLU A 2 -13.18 3.85 -26.83
N LYS A 3 -11.87 3.61 -26.92
CA LYS A 3 -10.96 3.58 -25.74
C LYS A 3 -11.03 4.87 -24.91
N LYS A 4 -11.20 6.02 -25.57
CA LYS A 4 -11.33 7.32 -24.90
C LYS A 4 -12.60 7.39 -24.05
N ASP A 5 -13.71 6.87 -24.57
CA ASP A 5 -14.99 6.85 -23.86
C ASP A 5 -14.94 5.90 -22.66
N ILE A 6 -14.29 4.74 -22.82
CA ILE A 6 -14.04 3.77 -21.73
C ILE A 6 -13.27 4.44 -20.59
N ASN A 7 -12.17 5.12 -20.90
CA ASN A 7 -11.35 5.79 -19.88
C ASN A 7 -12.11 6.91 -19.17
N MET A 8 -12.90 7.69 -19.90
CA MET A 8 -13.70 8.76 -19.32
C MET A 8 -14.77 8.22 -18.37
N GLU A 9 -15.57 7.25 -18.82
CA GLU A 9 -16.63 6.65 -18.00
C GLU A 9 -16.07 5.94 -16.77
N LEU A 10 -14.95 5.22 -16.94
CA LEU A 10 -14.31 4.53 -15.83
C LEU A 10 -13.76 5.53 -14.81
N SER A 11 -13.11 6.61 -15.27
CA SER A 11 -12.60 7.65 -14.37
C SER A 11 -13.70 8.28 -13.52
N GLU A 12 -14.86 8.61 -14.11
CA GLU A 12 -15.98 9.19 -13.36
C GLU A 12 -16.52 8.20 -12.31
N LYS A 13 -16.63 6.93 -12.69
CA LYS A 13 -17.13 5.88 -11.80
C LYS A 13 -16.18 5.56 -10.65
N LEU A 14 -14.89 5.48 -10.93
CA LEU A 14 -13.83 5.30 -9.94
C LEU A 14 -13.81 6.46 -8.93
N GLU A 15 -13.93 7.70 -9.40
CA GLU A 15 -14.02 8.88 -8.55
C GLU A 15 -15.24 8.79 -7.60
N ALA A 16 -16.41 8.46 -8.15
CA ALA A 16 -17.62 8.30 -7.36
C ALA A 16 -17.49 7.17 -6.31
N ASN A 17 -16.89 6.04 -6.67
CA ASN A 17 -16.63 4.94 -5.74
C ASN A 17 -15.66 5.35 -4.63
N TYR A 18 -14.55 6.02 -4.99
CA TYR A 18 -13.54 6.47 -4.04
C TYR A 18 -14.11 7.47 -3.03
N ILE A 19 -14.88 8.46 -3.50
CA ILE A 19 -15.58 9.41 -2.64
C ILE A 19 -16.56 8.70 -1.69
N SER A 20 -17.25 7.64 -2.14
CA SER A 20 -18.13 6.85 -1.28
C SER A 20 -17.36 6.18 -0.15
N PHE A 21 -16.24 5.50 -0.46
CA PHE A 21 -15.38 4.88 0.54
C PHE A 21 -14.85 5.89 1.56
N MET A 22 -14.36 7.04 1.10
CA MET A 22 -13.88 8.11 1.99
C MET A 22 -14.98 8.60 2.94
N LYS A 23 -16.21 8.78 2.44
CA LYS A 23 -17.36 9.19 3.26
C LYS A 23 -17.76 8.13 4.29
N GLU A 24 -17.55 6.85 3.99
CA GLU A 24 -17.81 5.75 4.91
C GLU A 24 -16.73 5.70 5.99
N TRP A 25 -15.45 5.74 5.60
CA TRP A 25 -14.32 5.67 6.52
C TRP A 25 -14.28 6.84 7.51
N ILE A 26 -14.57 8.08 7.08
CA ILE A 26 -14.55 9.25 7.97
C ILE A 26 -15.61 9.14 9.10
N LYS A 27 -16.62 8.28 8.96
CA LYS A 27 -17.63 8.04 9.99
C LYS A 27 -17.25 6.95 10.99
N LEU A 28 -16.16 6.22 10.74
CA LEU A 28 -15.72 5.13 11.58
C LEU A 28 -14.95 5.64 12.79
N GLU A 29 -15.02 4.88 13.88
CA GLU A 29 -14.19 5.13 15.06
C GLU A 29 -12.70 4.86 14.76
N PRO A 30 -11.76 5.51 15.48
CA PRO A 30 -10.33 5.37 15.22
C PRO A 30 -9.82 3.93 15.17
N LEU A 31 -10.30 3.06 16.07
CA LEU A 31 -9.91 1.65 16.07
C LEU A 31 -10.42 0.91 14.83
N GLN A 32 -11.64 1.21 14.37
CA GLN A 32 -12.20 0.58 13.16
C GLN A 32 -11.47 1.01 11.89
N LEU A 33 -10.93 2.24 11.88
CA LEU A 33 -10.06 2.71 10.79
C LEU A 33 -8.73 1.95 10.73
N ILE A 34 -8.13 1.67 11.89
CA ILE A 34 -6.88 0.89 11.97
C ILE A 34 -7.10 -0.52 11.43
N GLU A 35 -8.21 -1.18 11.80
CA GLU A 35 -8.56 -2.51 11.27
C GLU A 35 -8.78 -2.51 9.74
N LYS A 36 -9.06 -1.34 9.15
CA LYS A 36 -9.22 -1.15 7.69
C LYS A 36 -7.96 -0.67 6.98
N ALA A 37 -6.80 -0.61 7.65
CA ALA A 37 -5.58 -0.02 7.08
C ALA A 37 -5.19 -0.64 5.72
N GLU A 38 -5.23 -1.97 5.59
CA GLU A 38 -4.95 -2.67 4.33
C GLU A 38 -5.95 -2.30 3.23
N GLU A 39 -7.25 -2.34 3.54
CA GLU A 39 -8.32 -1.96 2.62
C GLU A 39 -8.15 -0.51 2.13
N ILE A 40 -7.86 0.42 3.04
CA ILE A 40 -7.65 1.84 2.76
C ILE A 40 -6.43 2.04 1.84
N ALA A 41 -5.29 1.42 2.20
CA ALA A 41 -4.06 1.52 1.43
C ALA A 41 -4.23 0.95 0.01
N ALA A 42 -4.80 -0.25 -0.10
CA ALA A 42 -5.06 -0.89 -1.38
C ALA A 42 -6.04 -0.08 -2.24
N THR A 43 -7.13 0.44 -1.66
CA THR A 43 -8.10 1.26 -2.39
C THR A 43 -7.43 2.48 -2.99
N LYS A 44 -6.61 3.19 -2.21
CA LYS A 44 -5.89 4.39 -2.68
C LYS A 44 -4.93 4.04 -3.81
N LEU A 45 -4.12 2.99 -3.65
CA LEU A 45 -3.17 2.53 -4.67
C LEU A 45 -3.90 2.17 -5.97
N VAL A 46 -4.91 1.31 -5.90
CA VAL A 46 -5.64 0.84 -7.09
C VAL A 46 -6.37 1.99 -7.77
N TYR A 47 -6.94 2.93 -7.02
CA TYR A 47 -7.58 4.11 -7.61
C TYR A 47 -6.58 4.99 -8.38
N GLU A 48 -5.42 5.30 -7.79
CA GLU A 48 -4.37 6.11 -8.44
C GLU A 48 -3.82 5.40 -9.69
N GLU A 49 -3.56 4.11 -9.59
CA GLU A 49 -3.11 3.27 -10.70
C GLU A 49 -4.13 3.27 -11.84
N LEU A 50 -5.39 2.91 -11.58
CA LEU A 50 -6.45 2.88 -12.60
C LEU A 50 -6.78 4.24 -13.21
N LYS A 51 -6.60 5.34 -12.46
CA LYS A 51 -6.85 6.70 -12.96
C LYS A 51 -5.72 7.22 -13.85
N ASN A 52 -4.47 6.88 -13.54
CA ASN A 52 -3.30 7.42 -14.21
C ASN A 52 -2.65 6.43 -15.22
N GLY A 53 -3.01 5.15 -15.16
CA GLY A 53 -2.37 4.07 -15.88
C GLY A 53 -2.85 3.89 -17.33
N GLY A 54 -1.97 3.32 -18.15
CA GLY A 54 -2.19 3.02 -19.56
C GLY A 54 -2.62 1.58 -19.82
N TYR A 55 -3.63 1.07 -19.11
CA TYR A 55 -4.02 -0.34 -19.22
C TYR A 55 -4.73 -0.68 -20.54
N ASP A 56 -4.85 -1.99 -20.76
CA ASP A 56 -5.54 -2.56 -21.90
C ASP A 56 -7.05 -2.21 -21.89
N ALA A 57 -7.59 -1.87 -23.06
CA ALA A 57 -8.96 -1.38 -23.17
C ALA A 57 -10.01 -2.46 -22.87
N GLU A 58 -9.74 -3.72 -23.20
CA GLU A 58 -10.69 -4.82 -22.97
C GLU A 58 -10.80 -5.12 -21.47
N HIS A 59 -9.69 -5.04 -20.74
CA HIS A 59 -9.70 -5.16 -19.27
C HIS A 59 -10.50 -4.03 -18.61
N LEU A 60 -10.32 -2.79 -19.06
CA LEU A 60 -11.05 -1.64 -18.52
C LEU A 60 -12.55 -1.70 -18.88
N GLU A 61 -12.90 -2.11 -20.10
CA GLU A 61 -14.29 -2.32 -20.52
C GLU A 61 -14.96 -3.46 -19.72
N TYR A 62 -14.22 -4.52 -19.40
CA TYR A 62 -14.72 -5.58 -18.53
C TYR A 62 -14.99 -5.05 -17.10
N LEU A 63 -14.06 -4.28 -16.54
CA LEU A 63 -14.19 -3.71 -15.20
C LEU A 63 -15.38 -2.74 -15.11
N LEU A 64 -15.67 -1.98 -16.17
CA LEU A 64 -16.82 -1.07 -16.23
C LEU A 64 -18.17 -1.73 -15.97
N ARG A 65 -18.29 -3.04 -16.20
CA ARG A 65 -19.53 -3.81 -16.01
C ARG A 65 -19.99 -3.86 -14.55
N PHE A 66 -19.09 -3.66 -13.59
CA PHE A 66 -19.41 -3.71 -12.16
C PHE A 66 -19.99 -2.40 -11.66
N LYS A 67 -20.84 -2.44 -10.62
CA LYS A 67 -21.36 -1.21 -9.99
C LYS A 67 -20.25 -0.43 -9.26
N ASN A 68 -19.34 -1.16 -8.63
CA ASN A 68 -18.19 -0.64 -7.90
C ASN A 68 -16.90 -1.25 -8.47
N PRO A 69 -16.44 -0.83 -9.66
CA PRO A 69 -15.20 -1.33 -10.26
C PRO A 69 -13.98 -1.19 -9.33
N LEU A 70 -13.91 -0.13 -8.53
CA LEU A 70 -12.80 0.11 -7.62
C LEU A 70 -12.71 -0.98 -6.54
N GLU A 71 -13.85 -1.36 -5.98
CA GLU A 71 -13.94 -2.46 -5.00
C GLU A 71 -13.45 -3.78 -5.56
N VAL A 72 -13.93 -4.14 -6.76
CA VAL A 72 -13.56 -5.40 -7.42
C VAL A 72 -12.06 -5.47 -7.65
N ALA A 73 -11.46 -4.38 -8.16
CA ALA A 73 -10.03 -4.31 -8.40
C ALA A 73 -9.22 -4.32 -7.09
N ARG A 74 -9.66 -3.58 -6.07
CA ARG A 74 -9.04 -3.57 -4.73
C ARG A 74 -9.03 -4.95 -4.10
N ASP A 75 -10.16 -5.64 -4.08
CA ASP A 75 -10.27 -6.94 -3.42
C ASP A 75 -9.37 -7.96 -4.11
N LYS A 76 -9.30 -7.91 -5.45
CA LYS A 76 -8.40 -8.75 -6.22
C LYS A 76 -6.93 -8.41 -5.96
N TRP A 77 -6.60 -7.13 -5.84
CA TRP A 77 -5.25 -6.69 -5.47
C TRP A 77 -4.83 -7.23 -4.10
N ILE A 78 -5.70 -7.12 -3.09
CA ILE A 78 -5.44 -7.64 -1.74
C ILE A 78 -5.31 -9.17 -1.75
N GLU A 79 -6.13 -9.87 -2.53
CA GLU A 79 -6.03 -11.33 -2.66
C GLU A 79 -4.64 -11.76 -3.16
N GLU A 80 -4.06 -11.01 -4.10
CA GLU A 80 -2.80 -11.39 -4.76
C GLU A 80 -1.56 -10.78 -4.11
N ASN A 81 -1.69 -9.65 -3.41
CA ASN A 81 -0.55 -8.85 -2.90
C ASN A 81 -0.71 -8.44 -1.43
N GLY A 82 -1.80 -8.82 -0.76
CA GLY A 82 -2.09 -8.39 0.59
C GLY A 82 -1.26 -9.08 1.67
N SER A 83 -1.44 -8.64 2.91
CA SER A 83 -0.79 -9.13 4.13
C SER A 83 -0.98 -10.63 4.41
N LYS A 84 -2.02 -11.25 3.82
CA LYS A 84 -2.26 -12.70 3.93
C LYS A 84 -1.37 -13.54 3.02
N MET A 85 -0.66 -12.93 2.07
CA MET A 85 0.39 -13.60 1.33
C MET A 85 1.57 -13.92 2.26
N VAL A 86 2.39 -14.91 1.87
CA VAL A 86 3.57 -15.28 2.65
C VAL A 86 4.65 -14.23 2.40
N HIS A 87 5.03 -13.49 3.44
CA HIS A 87 6.03 -12.41 3.37
C HIS A 87 7.33 -12.77 4.11
N ASP A 88 7.50 -14.03 4.50
CA ASP A 88 8.61 -14.46 5.37
C ASP A 88 9.97 -14.23 4.70
N GLU A 89 10.10 -14.54 3.41
CA GLU A 89 11.35 -14.34 2.65
C GLU A 89 11.67 -12.85 2.46
N ASP A 90 10.66 -12.02 2.18
CA ASP A 90 10.83 -10.58 2.01
C ASP A 90 11.26 -9.91 3.32
N MET A 91 10.65 -10.34 4.44
CA MET A 91 11.01 -9.86 5.78
C MET A 91 12.40 -10.33 6.19
N ASP A 92 12.77 -11.59 5.93
CA ASP A 92 14.12 -12.09 6.21
C ASP A 92 15.17 -11.31 5.41
N HIS A 93 14.92 -11.05 4.14
CA HIS A 93 15.80 -10.23 3.31
C HIS A 93 15.90 -8.77 3.82
N ALA A 94 14.79 -8.17 4.26
CA ALA A 94 14.81 -6.82 4.83
C ALA A 94 15.67 -6.76 6.11
N LEU A 95 15.49 -7.72 7.02
CA LEU A 95 16.29 -7.83 8.24
C LEU A 95 17.77 -8.09 7.93
N TRP A 96 18.06 -8.97 6.98
CA TRP A 96 19.42 -9.22 6.52
C TRP A 96 20.06 -7.93 5.97
N SER A 97 19.35 -7.16 5.15
CA SER A 97 19.88 -5.90 4.62
C SER A 97 20.16 -4.85 5.70
N ILE A 98 19.36 -4.80 6.77
CA ILE A 98 19.60 -3.89 7.90
C ILE A 98 20.89 -4.30 8.63
N ALA A 99 21.03 -5.60 8.93
CA ALA A 99 22.18 -6.12 9.65
C ALA A 99 23.49 -6.06 8.85
N ASP A 100 23.43 -6.27 7.54
CA ASP A 100 24.59 -6.27 6.64
C ASP A 100 25.14 -4.85 6.39
N LYS A 101 24.26 -3.88 6.17
CA LYS A 101 24.66 -2.49 5.85
C LYS A 101 25.03 -1.68 7.08
N GLN A 102 24.35 -1.92 8.21
CA GLN A 102 24.51 -1.17 9.46
C GLN A 102 24.34 0.36 9.29
N ASP A 103 23.71 0.79 8.20
CA ASP A 103 23.51 2.20 7.86
C ASP A 103 22.35 2.84 8.65
N ALA A 104 21.44 2.01 9.16
CA ALA A 104 20.34 2.44 10.03
C ALA A 104 20.83 3.19 11.30
N GLU A 105 22.05 2.92 11.78
CA GLU A 105 22.63 3.60 12.95
C GLU A 105 22.85 5.11 12.72
N LEU A 106 22.87 5.56 11.46
CA LEU A 106 22.96 6.98 11.10
C LEU A 106 21.62 7.73 11.30
N ASP A 107 20.50 7.02 11.15
CA ASP A 107 19.15 7.58 11.15
C ASP A 107 18.37 7.27 12.44
N TYR A 108 18.76 6.21 13.17
CA TYR A 108 18.05 5.71 14.35
C TYR A 108 18.99 5.57 15.55
N GLU A 109 18.55 6.08 16.70
CA GLU A 109 19.29 5.96 17.96
C GLU A 109 19.33 4.49 18.43
N LEU A 110 20.51 4.04 18.84
CA LEU A 110 20.68 2.74 19.48
C LEU A 110 20.32 2.80 20.95
N ASP A 111 19.80 1.69 21.48
CA ASP A 111 19.65 1.53 22.93
C ASP A 111 21.02 1.63 23.61
N GLU A 112 21.12 2.42 24.68
CA GLU A 112 22.31 2.59 25.50
C GLU A 112 22.91 1.25 25.95
N ALA A 113 22.08 0.23 26.18
CA ALA A 113 22.52 -1.12 26.54
C ALA A 113 23.26 -1.85 25.41
N CYS A 114 23.09 -1.40 24.17
CA CYS A 114 23.69 -1.98 22.96
C CYS A 114 24.89 -1.20 22.45
N LEU A 115 25.22 -0.03 23.05
CA LEU A 115 26.41 0.71 22.71
C LEU A 115 27.68 -0.07 23.13
N PRO A 116 28.73 -0.09 22.31
CA PRO A 116 29.99 -0.68 22.73
C PRO A 116 30.48 0.06 23.99
N PRO A 117 31.00 -0.66 25.01
CA PRO A 117 31.51 -0.01 26.20
C PRO A 117 32.59 0.99 25.79
N GLU A 118 32.47 2.24 26.25
CA GLU A 118 33.45 3.28 25.95
C GLU A 118 34.85 2.73 26.27
N GLN A 119 35.64 2.50 25.22
CA GLN A 119 37.02 2.09 25.39
C GLN A 119 37.74 3.26 26.02
N GLY A 120 37.89 3.21 27.35
CA GLY A 120 38.71 4.14 28.10
C GLY A 120 40.08 4.20 27.46
N VAL A 121 40.36 5.28 26.73
CA VAL A 121 41.65 5.56 26.13
C VAL A 121 42.64 5.68 27.28
N ARG A 122 43.32 4.57 27.58
CA ARG A 122 44.43 4.55 28.52
C ARG A 122 45.63 5.15 27.80
N MET A 123 45.75 6.48 27.87
CA MET A 123 46.97 7.19 27.50
C MET A 123 48.11 6.65 28.37
N CYS A 124 49.07 5.96 27.74
CA CYS A 124 50.34 5.59 28.35
C CYS A 124 51.30 6.80 28.38
#